data_AF-A0A349W470-F1
#
_entry.id   AF-A0A349W470-F1
#
_cell.length_a   1.000
_cell.length_b   1.000
_cell.length_c   1.000
_cell.angle_alpha   90.00
_cell.angle_beta   90.00
_cell.angle_gamma   90.00
#
_symmetry.space_group_name_H-M   'P 1'
#
loop_
_entity.id
_entity.type
_entity.pdbx_description
1 polymer ?
#
loop_
_entity_poly.entity_id
_entity_poly.type
_entity_poly.pdbx_seq_one_letter_code
_entity_poly.pdbx_strand_id
1 'polypeptide(L)'
;MDIHHNIISAQESDAHYVPEIMLQAMEDIIFRFIKKEDRSEAVNFLTQLFKQKGNLYSYEHTFVAIDDNGHILGSLTGYDGDRFIELRQPILDHMKELYNN
;
A
#
# COMPACT_ATOMS: atom_id res chain seq x y z
N MET A 1 -23.15 18.71 12.01
CA MET A 1 -22.31 17.70 12.66
C MET A 1 -20.95 17.89 12.06
N ASP A 2 -19.99 18.41 12.83
CA ASP A 2 -18.62 18.54 12.35
C ASP A 2 -18.03 17.13 12.30
N ILE A 3 -17.65 16.69 11.10
CA ILE A 3 -17.02 15.38 10.92
C ILE A 3 -15.55 15.57 11.24
N HIS A 4 -15.11 15.06 12.40
CA HIS A 4 -13.70 15.05 12.76
C HIS A 4 -13.05 13.83 12.14
N HIS A 5 -12.05 14.06 11.30
CA HIS A 5 -11.22 13.01 10.74
C HIS A 5 -9.88 13.02 11.45
N ASN A 6 -9.49 11.88 12.02
CA ASN A 6 -8.19 11.73 12.67
C ASN A 6 -7.20 11.09 11.71
N ILE A 7 -5.97 11.61 11.65
CA ILE A 7 -4.89 10.99 10.89
C ILE A 7 -4.00 10.23 11.87
N ILE A 8 -3.88 8.92 11.68
CA ILE A 8 -3.07 8.03 12.53
C ILE A 8 -2.11 7.21 11.69
N SER A 9 -1.03 6.72 12.29
CA SER A 9 -0.14 5.76 11.65
C SER A 9 -0.87 4.45 11.39
N ALA A 10 -0.75 3.93 10.18
CA ALA A 10 -1.35 2.65 9.80
C ALA A 10 -0.71 1.50 10.58
N GLN A 11 -1.48 0.44 10.77
CA GLN A 11 -1.06 -0.81 11.38
C GLN A 11 -1.05 -1.92 10.33
N GLU A 12 -0.31 -3.00 10.59
CA GLU A 12 -0.32 -4.19 9.73
C GLU A 12 -1.76 -4.73 9.54
N SER A 13 -2.60 -4.61 10.58
CA SER A 13 -4.01 -5.03 10.51
C SER A 13 -4.83 -4.27 9.48
N ASP A 14 -4.42 -3.08 9.06
CA ASP A 14 -5.12 -2.25 8.07
C ASP A 14 -4.99 -2.80 6.64
N ALA A 15 -4.25 -3.89 6.47
CA ALA A 15 -4.09 -4.64 5.23
C ALA A 15 -5.43 -5.13 4.63
N HIS A 16 -6.50 -5.18 5.41
CA HIS A 16 -7.84 -5.54 4.91
C HIS A 16 -8.48 -4.43 4.05
N TYR A 17 -7.93 -3.21 4.04
CA TYR A 17 -8.55 -2.08 3.35
C TYR A 17 -7.56 -1.13 2.66
N VAL A 18 -6.40 -0.85 3.26
CA VAL A 18 -5.44 0.11 2.69
C VAL A 18 -4.92 -0.28 1.30
N PRO A 19 -4.60 -1.56 0.99
CA PRO A 19 -4.20 -1.98 -0.35
C PRO A 19 -5.22 -1.66 -1.44
N GLU A 20 -6.51 -1.64 -1.10
CA GLU A 20 -7.58 -1.28 -2.04
C GLU A 20 -7.54 0.21 -2.40
N ILE A 21 -7.33 1.08 -1.40
CA ILE A 21 -7.16 2.53 -1.60
C ILE A 21 -5.88 2.79 -2.40
N MET A 22 -4.79 2.10 -2.06
CA MET A 22 -3.53 2.18 -2.80
C MET A 22 -3.74 1.84 -4.27
N LEU A 23 -4.46 0.76 -4.59
CA LEU A 23 -4.72 0.37 -5.97
C LEU A 23 -5.50 1.45 -6.73
N GLN A 24 -6.51 2.08 -6.11
CA GLN A 24 -7.27 3.17 -6.74
C GLN A 24 -6.38 4.33 -7.20
N ALA A 25 -5.25 4.58 -6.52
CA ALA A 25 -4.33 5.65 -6.87
C ALA A 25 -3.33 5.28 -7.98
N MET A 26 -3.00 4.00 -8.16
CA MET A 26 -1.90 3.54 -9.03
C MET A 26 -2.19 2.24 -9.80
N GLU A 27 -3.45 2.00 -10.15
CA GLU A 27 -3.93 0.77 -10.81
C GLU A 27 -3.08 0.34 -12.01
N ASP A 28 -2.92 1.24 -12.99
CA ASP A 28 -2.14 0.97 -14.20
C ASP A 28 -0.67 0.61 -13.92
N ILE A 29 -0.09 1.10 -12.81
CA ILE A 29 1.29 0.81 -12.43
C ILE A 29 1.36 -0.62 -11.86
N ILE A 30 0.42 -0.97 -10.97
CA ILE A 30 0.39 -2.29 -10.34
C ILE A 30 0.05 -3.38 -11.35
N PHE A 31 -0.89 -3.13 -12.27
CA PHE A 31 -1.17 -4.06 -13.38
C PHE A 31 0.06 -4.34 -14.24
N ARG A 32 0.89 -3.31 -14.49
CA ARG A 32 2.18 -3.49 -15.17
C ARG A 32 3.17 -4.32 -14.35
N PHE A 33 3.17 -4.20 -13.02
CA PHE A 33 4.04 -5.01 -12.16
C PHE A 33 3.64 -6.49 -12.18
N ILE A 34 2.34 -6.77 -12.12
CA ILE A 34 1.81 -8.15 -12.09
C ILE A 34 1.60 -8.77 -13.49
N LYS A 35 1.81 -7.99 -14.57
CA LYS A 35 1.58 -8.37 -15.98
C LYS A 35 0.15 -8.85 -16.29
N LYS A 36 -0.84 -8.37 -15.53
CA LYS A 36 -2.24 -8.78 -15.62
C LYS A 36 -3.14 -7.61 -15.21
N GLU A 37 -4.27 -7.48 -15.88
CA GLU A 37 -5.38 -6.59 -15.46
C GLU A 37 -6.32 -7.38 -14.53
N ASP A 38 -5.77 -7.81 -13.39
CA ASP A 38 -6.52 -8.56 -12.37
C ASP A 38 -6.48 -7.79 -11.05
N ARG A 39 -7.62 -7.19 -10.70
CA ARG A 39 -7.77 -6.36 -9.50
C ARG A 39 -7.55 -7.17 -8.22
N SER A 40 -8.04 -8.41 -8.16
CA SER A 40 -7.89 -9.25 -6.97
C SER A 40 -6.41 -9.60 -6.75
N GLU A 41 -5.71 -9.93 -7.82
CA GLU A 41 -4.28 -10.22 -7.78
C GLU A 41 -3.46 -8.97 -7.43
N ALA A 42 -3.83 -7.81 -7.98
CA ALA A 42 -3.18 -6.54 -7.66
C ALA A 42 -3.34 -6.13 -6.19
N VAL A 43 -4.53 -6.31 -5.62
CA VAL A 43 -4.78 -6.10 -4.18
C VAL A 43 -3.98 -7.10 -3.35
N ASN A 44 -3.91 -8.37 -3.75
CA ASN A 44 -3.11 -9.38 -3.04
C ASN A 44 -1.61 -9.02 -3.05
N PHE A 45 -1.08 -8.59 -4.19
CA PHE A 45 0.30 -8.11 -4.33
C PHE A 45 0.59 -6.93 -3.39
N LEU A 46 -0.27 -5.91 -3.40
CA LEU A 46 -0.14 -4.75 -2.50
C LEU A 46 -0.33 -5.15 -1.03
N THR A 47 -1.19 -6.13 -0.72
CA THR A 47 -1.41 -6.63 0.65
C THR A 47 -0.14 -7.26 1.22
N GLN A 48 0.57 -8.06 0.42
CA GLN A 48 1.84 -8.67 0.83
C GLN A 48 2.90 -7.60 1.13
N LEU A 49 3.05 -6.62 0.23
CA LEU A 49 4.00 -5.52 0.41
C LEU A 49 3.61 -4.59 1.55
N PHE A 50 2.32 -4.29 1.73
CA PHE A 50 1.84 -3.45 2.82
C PHE A 50 2.18 -4.04 4.19
N LYS A 51 2.02 -5.37 4.35
CA LYS A 51 2.34 -6.07 5.60
C LYS A 51 3.84 -6.24 5.83
N GLN A 52 4.62 -6.34 4.75
CA GLN A 52 6.07 -6.46 4.83
C GLN A 52 6.70 -5.12 5.24
N LYS A 53 7.70 -5.14 6.14
CA LYS A 53 8.52 -3.96 6.46
C LYS A 53 9.62 -3.73 5.43
N GLY A 54 10.13 -2.51 5.34
CA GLY A 54 11.29 -2.10 4.57
C GLY A 54 11.01 -1.92 3.08
N ASN A 55 9.78 -1.59 2.68
CA ASN A 55 9.44 -1.32 1.29
C ASN A 55 8.54 -0.09 1.11
N LEU A 56 8.47 0.45 -0.11
CA LEU A 56 7.74 1.70 -0.41
C LEU A 56 6.26 1.70 0.01
N TYR A 57 5.61 0.53 0.06
CA TYR A 57 4.17 0.40 0.33
C TYR A 57 3.85 -0.08 1.75
N SER A 58 4.86 -0.25 2.60
CA SER A 58 4.69 -0.77 3.95
C SER A 58 3.78 0.12 4.82
N TYR A 59 3.06 -0.51 5.75
CA TYR A 59 2.32 0.21 6.78
C TYR A 59 3.21 1.16 7.60
N GLU A 60 4.52 0.89 7.71
CA GLU A 60 5.46 1.74 8.48
C GLU A 60 5.65 3.14 7.87
N HIS A 61 5.30 3.30 6.60
CA HIS A 61 5.37 4.55 5.86
C HIS A 61 3.99 5.14 5.59
N THR A 62 2.92 4.51 6.11
CA THR A 62 1.54 4.86 5.76
C THR A 62 0.80 5.46 6.94
N PHE A 63 0.08 6.55 6.67
CA PHE A 63 -0.92 7.13 7.55
C PHE A 63 -2.31 6.88 6.96
N VAL A 64 -3.31 6.75 7.82
CA VAL A 64 -4.72 6.62 7.45
C VAL A 64 -5.55 7.72 8.08
N ALA A 65 -6.50 8.24 7.33
CA ALA A 65 -7.56 9.09 7.86
C ALA A 65 -8.72 8.19 8.30
N ILE A 66 -9.21 8.35 9.54
CA ILE A 66 -10.33 7.58 10.09
C ILE A 66 -11.50 8.47 10.52
N ASP A 67 -12.73 7.93 10.41
CA ASP A 67 -13.92 8.51 11.02
C ASP A 67 -14.01 8.21 12.54
N ASP A 68 -15.02 8.75 13.20
CA ASP A 68 -15.26 8.54 14.64
C ASP A 68 -15.56 7.07 15.02
N ASN A 69 -15.90 6.23 14.03
CA ASN A 69 -16.14 4.79 14.23
C ASN A 69 -14.90 3.94 13.92
N GLY A 70 -13.78 4.57 13.53
CA GLY A 70 -12.54 3.89 13.15
C GLY A 70 -12.51 3.37 11.72
N HIS A 71 -13.46 3.75 10.86
CA HIS A 71 -13.40 3.39 9.44
C HIS A 71 -12.35 4.22 8.73
N ILE A 72 -11.49 3.54 7.98
CA ILE A 72 -10.49 4.18 7.12
C ILE A 72 -11.19 4.83 5.93
N LEU A 73 -10.83 6.09 5.65
CA LEU A 73 -11.40 6.91 4.58
C LEU A 73 -10.39 7.24 3.49
N GLY A 74 -9.10 7.10 3.78
CA GLY A 74 -8.01 7.43 2.87
C GLY A 74 -6.67 7.03 3.47
N SER A 75 -5.65 6.94 2.61
CA SER A 75 -4.28 6.66 3.01
C SER A 75 -3.31 7.65 2.38
N LEU A 76 -2.19 7.87 3.07
CA LEU A 76 -1.04 8.62 2.59
C LEU A 76 0.21 7.83 2.92
N THR A 77 1.01 7.51 1.91
CA THR A 77 2.28 6.80 2.09
C THR A 77 3.44 7.72 1.74
N GLY A 78 4.40 7.86 2.64
CA GLY A 78 5.55 8.73 2.50
C GLY A 78 6.78 8.18 3.22
N TYR A 79 7.94 8.32 2.58
CA TYR A 79 9.22 7.81 3.05
C TYR A 79 10.34 8.79 2.69
N ASP A 80 11.51 8.58 3.30
CA ASP A 80 12.72 9.33 2.96
C ASP A 80 13.20 8.99 1.55
N GLY A 81 13.29 10.02 0.70
CA GLY A 81 13.69 9.88 -0.71
C GLY A 81 15.10 9.31 -0.88
N ASP A 82 16.01 9.55 0.07
CA ASP A 82 17.37 9.00 0.03
C ASP A 82 17.38 7.47 0.14
N ARG A 83 16.30 6.89 0.70
CA ARG A 83 16.11 5.44 0.85
C ARG A 83 15.34 4.80 -0.30
N PHE A 84 14.99 5.55 -1.36
CA PHE A 84 14.15 5.04 -2.44
C PHE A 84 14.68 3.75 -3.07
N ILE A 85 15.98 3.66 -3.35
CA ILE A 85 16.59 2.46 -3.97
C ILE A 85 16.47 1.25 -3.03
N GLU A 86 16.76 1.43 -1.74
CA GLU A 86 16.64 0.40 -0.71
C GLU A 86 15.19 -0.08 -0.59
N LEU A 87 14.24 0.84 -0.39
CA LEU A 87 12.83 0.54 -0.17
C LEU A 87 12.13 0.02 -1.43
N ARG A 88 12.67 0.29 -2.62
CA ARG A 88 12.14 -0.25 -3.89
C ARG A 88 12.55 -1.71 -4.11
N GLN A 89 13.69 -2.14 -3.56
CA GLN A 89 14.25 -3.46 -3.85
C GLN A 89 13.28 -4.61 -3.53
N PRO A 90 12.58 -4.65 -2.37
CA PRO A 90 11.65 -5.75 -2.09
C PRO A 90 10.48 -5.87 -3.08
N ILE A 91 10.09 -4.76 -3.71
CA ILE A 91 9.04 -4.73 -4.74
C ILE A 91 9.55 -5.41 -6.01
N LEU A 92 10.79 -5.10 -6.41
CA LEU A 92 11.44 -5.75 -7.55
C LEU A 92 11.63 -7.25 -7.31
N ASP A 93 11.99 -7.63 -6.09
CA ASP A 93 12.15 -9.04 -5.71
C ASP A 93 10.80 -9.77 -5.80
N HIS A 94 9.71 -9.20 -5.26
CA HIS A 94 8.36 -9.75 -5.41
C HIS A 94 7.91 -9.87 -6.88
N MET A 95 8.19 -8.85 -7.69
CA MET A 95 7.88 -8.87 -9.13
C MET A 95 8.56 -10.02 -9.85
N LYS A 96 9.84 -10.26 -9.54
CA LYS A 96 10.63 -11.34 -10.13
C LYS A 96 10.15 -12.71 -9.66
N GLU A 97 9.90 -12.87 -8.36
CA GLU A 97 9.52 -14.14 -7.75
C GLU A 97 8.12 -14.61 -8.17
N LEU A 98 7.14 -13.70 -8.20
CA LEU A 98 5.74 -14.04 -8.45
C LEU A 98 5.34 -13.94 -9.93
N TYR A 99 5.96 -13.05 -10.70
CA TYR A 99 5.52 -12.71 -12.05
C TYR A 99 6.61 -12.78 -13.12
N ASN A 100 7.85 -13.14 -12.75
CA ASN A 100 9.00 -13.17 -13.65
C ASN A 100 9.09 -11.88 -14.50
N ASN A 101 8.88 -10.74 -13.83
CA ASN A 101 8.93 -9.39 -14.38
C ASN A 101 10.23 -8.70 -13.99
#